data_AF-A0A354GWV7-F1
#
_entry.id   AF-A0A354GWV7-F1
#
_cell.length_a   1.000
_cell.length_b   1.000
_cell.length_c   1.000
_cell.angle_alpha   90.00
_cell.angle_beta   90.00
_cell.angle_gamma   90.00
#
_symmetry.space_group_name_H-M   'P 1'
#
loop_
_entity.id
_entity.type
_entity.pdbx_description
1 polymer ?
#
loop_
_entity_poly.entity_id
_entity_poly.type
_entity_poly.pdbx_seq_one_letter_code
_entity_poly.pdbx_strand_id
1 'polypeptide(L)'
;MARAKTLQCHFRVKVGTLSYEGSLFLAEGKKARLAINEATNGRPMRLLTVSDGVRLSYQDNGMPQPKFEDAPKNLNADILIWVARPGVFLPQAPLPDVKTDDAKDRFRVSSFTLGDKEKVGERETQRLEYQLTVKGQDEPLSVVIWLDPKTGLPIKRLVTSRTGGQQTTVVETYEKLTLDEKVDVKKFDLPK
;
A
#
# COMPACT_ATOMS: atom_id res chain seq x y z
N MET A 1 -9.70 -22.21 -0.06
CA MET A 1 -9.47 -21.42 -1.28
C MET A 1 -8.00 -21.49 -1.64
N ALA A 2 -7.64 -21.60 -2.92
CA ALA A 2 -6.25 -21.56 -3.36
C ALA A 2 -5.66 -20.15 -3.12
N ARG A 3 -4.35 -20.07 -2.84
CA ARG A 3 -3.66 -18.79 -2.66
C ARG A 3 -3.41 -18.17 -4.04
N ALA A 4 -3.77 -16.89 -4.21
CA ALA A 4 -3.47 -16.15 -5.43
C ALA A 4 -1.96 -16.09 -5.69
N LYS A 5 -1.57 -16.27 -6.94
CA LYS A 5 -0.20 -16.26 -7.44
C LYS A 5 0.27 -14.86 -7.85
N THR A 6 -0.67 -14.02 -8.28
CA THR A 6 -0.39 -12.64 -8.67
C THR A 6 -1.38 -11.67 -8.04
N LEU A 7 -0.92 -10.43 -7.86
CA LEU A 7 -1.76 -9.29 -7.51
C LEU A 7 -1.34 -8.11 -8.40
N GLN A 8 -2.32 -7.45 -9.00
CA GLN A 8 -2.12 -6.21 -9.75
C GLN A 8 -2.97 -5.12 -9.15
N CYS A 9 -2.36 -3.99 -8.85
CA CYS A 9 -3.00 -2.85 -8.22
C CYS A 9 -2.59 -1.59 -8.97
N HIS A 10 -3.56 -0.79 -9.42
CA HIS A 10 -3.40 0.59 -9.83
C HIS A 10 -4.18 1.45 -8.85
N PHE A 11 -3.53 2.47 -8.31
CA PHE A 11 -4.10 3.27 -7.24
C PHE A 11 -3.78 4.75 -7.39
N ARG A 12 -4.69 5.59 -6.88
CA ARG A 12 -4.47 7.01 -6.66
C ARG A 12 -4.48 7.29 -5.15
N VAL A 13 -3.58 8.15 -4.69
CA VAL A 13 -3.48 8.58 -3.29
C VAL A 13 -3.70 10.08 -3.21
N LYS A 14 -4.57 10.56 -2.33
CA LYS A 14 -4.69 11.98 -1.98
C LYS A 14 -4.22 12.22 -0.56
N VAL A 15 -3.37 13.22 -0.36
CA VAL A 15 -2.87 13.66 0.96
C VAL A 15 -2.96 15.17 1.01
N GLY A 16 -3.96 15.69 1.73
CA GLY A 16 -4.28 17.12 1.67
C GLY A 16 -4.57 17.58 0.23
N THR A 17 -3.78 18.53 -0.27
CA THR A 17 -3.88 19.03 -1.66
C THR A 17 -3.02 18.25 -2.66
N LEU A 18 -2.20 17.30 -2.20
CA LEU A 18 -1.33 16.48 -3.05
C LEU A 18 -2.09 15.24 -3.54
N SER A 19 -1.83 14.82 -4.78
CA SER A 19 -2.43 13.63 -5.36
C SER A 19 -1.41 12.86 -6.19
N TYR A 20 -1.16 11.60 -5.85
CA TYR A 20 -0.19 10.71 -6.48
C TYR A 20 -0.90 9.56 -7.20
N GLU A 21 -0.27 9.02 -8.24
CA GLU A 21 -0.72 7.80 -8.91
C GLU A 21 0.37 6.73 -8.82
N GLY A 22 -0.04 5.48 -8.69
CA GLY A 22 0.89 4.39 -8.51
C GLY A 22 0.37 3.05 -8.98
N SER A 23 1.29 2.09 -8.97
CA SER A 23 0.98 0.71 -9.28
C SER A 23 1.79 -0.24 -8.40
N LEU A 24 1.17 -1.35 -8.04
CA LEU A 24 1.79 -2.45 -7.32
C LEU A 24 1.52 -3.75 -8.08
N PHE A 25 2.59 -4.47 -8.40
CA PHE A 25 2.54 -5.80 -9.00
C PHE A 25 3.25 -6.78 -8.09
N LEU A 26 2.62 -7.91 -7.80
CA LEU A 26 3.21 -9.02 -7.08
C LEU A 26 3.10 -10.29 -7.92
N ALA A 27 4.13 -11.12 -7.87
CA ALA A 27 4.11 -12.48 -8.39
C ALA A 27 4.85 -13.43 -7.43
N GLU A 28 4.69 -14.74 -7.63
CA GLU A 28 5.38 -15.77 -6.85
C GLU A 28 6.91 -15.58 -6.85
N GLY A 29 7.57 -16.13 -5.84
CA GLY A 29 9.04 -16.12 -5.76
C GLY A 29 9.62 -14.75 -5.41
N LYS A 30 8.98 -13.99 -4.52
CA LYS A 30 9.42 -12.67 -4.04
C LYS A 30 9.46 -11.58 -5.13
N LYS A 31 8.77 -11.77 -6.26
CA LYS A 31 8.72 -10.80 -7.35
C LYS A 31 7.74 -9.69 -7.01
N ALA A 32 8.22 -8.45 -7.06
CA ALA A 32 7.43 -7.28 -6.72
C ALA A 32 7.83 -6.07 -7.58
N ARG A 33 6.87 -5.20 -7.88
CA ARG A 33 7.12 -3.87 -8.41
C ARG A 33 6.14 -2.89 -7.77
N LEU A 34 6.64 -1.95 -6.99
CA LEU A 34 5.89 -0.79 -6.51
C LEU A 34 6.43 0.45 -7.22
N ALA A 35 5.55 1.18 -7.89
CA ALA A 35 5.88 2.47 -8.47
C ALA A 35 4.87 3.50 -7.99
N ILE A 36 5.34 4.64 -7.49
CA ILE A 36 4.53 5.82 -7.23
C ILE A 36 5.13 6.95 -8.04
N ASN A 37 4.30 7.54 -8.90
CA ASN A 37 4.66 8.64 -9.78
C ASN A 37 4.15 9.97 -9.24
N GLU A 38 4.76 11.03 -9.78
CA GLU A 38 4.61 12.44 -9.43
C GLU A 38 3.23 12.90 -8.96
N ALA A 39 3.20 13.82 -7.99
CA ALA A 39 1.95 14.46 -7.62
C ALA A 39 1.50 15.46 -8.69
N THR A 40 0.23 15.42 -9.07
CA THR A 40 -0.43 16.62 -9.60
C THR A 40 -0.36 17.68 -8.47
N ASN A 41 0.28 18.82 -8.72
CA ASN A 41 0.56 19.96 -7.81
C ASN A 41 2.03 20.15 -7.34
N GLY A 42 3.01 19.66 -8.12
CA GLY A 42 4.34 20.28 -8.15
C GLY A 42 5.37 19.81 -7.11
N ARG A 43 5.07 18.78 -6.31
CA ARG A 43 6.11 18.02 -5.59
C ARG A 43 6.38 16.71 -6.31
N PRO A 44 7.57 16.52 -6.89
CA PRO A 44 7.92 15.24 -7.43
C PRO A 44 8.09 14.25 -6.27
N MET A 45 7.24 13.22 -6.23
CA MET A 45 7.55 11.98 -5.54
C MET A 45 7.60 10.88 -6.60
N ARG A 46 8.81 10.40 -6.87
CA ARG A 46 9.05 9.17 -7.60
C ARG A 46 9.58 8.19 -6.59
N LEU A 47 8.89 7.08 -6.44
CA LEU A 47 9.37 5.94 -5.69
C LEU A 47 9.26 4.73 -6.61
N LEU A 48 10.36 4.00 -6.74
CA LEU A 48 10.41 2.76 -7.50
C LEU A 48 11.10 1.70 -6.65
N THR A 49 10.34 0.68 -6.30
CA THR A 49 10.84 -0.56 -5.70
C THR A 49 10.60 -1.70 -6.67
N VAL A 50 11.65 -2.43 -7.05
CA VAL A 50 11.54 -3.60 -7.94
C VAL A 50 12.29 -4.77 -7.33
N SER A 51 11.68 -5.94 -7.28
CA SER A 51 12.36 -7.19 -6.96
C SER A 51 12.14 -8.23 -8.05
N ASP A 52 13.23 -8.84 -8.49
CA ASP A 52 13.25 -9.95 -9.46
C ASP A 52 13.05 -11.32 -8.78
N GLY A 53 12.96 -11.34 -7.44
CA GLY A 53 12.86 -12.53 -6.60
C GLY A 53 14.15 -12.92 -5.88
N VAL A 54 15.29 -12.41 -6.33
CA VAL A 54 16.61 -12.63 -5.71
C VAL A 54 17.10 -11.33 -5.10
N ARG A 55 17.05 -10.24 -5.87
CA ARG A 55 17.48 -8.91 -5.48
C ARG A 55 16.30 -7.94 -5.44
N LEU A 56 16.48 -6.87 -4.69
CA LEU A 56 15.57 -5.74 -4.62
C LEU A 56 16.34 -4.47 -4.97
N SER A 57 15.72 -3.62 -5.77
CA SER A 57 16.15 -2.27 -6.11
C SER A 57 15.19 -1.28 -5.48
N TYR A 58 15.72 -0.23 -4.88
CA TYR A 58 14.95 0.91 -4.38
C TYR A 58 15.52 2.22 -4.93
N GLN A 59 14.65 3.10 -5.42
CA GLN A 59 15.02 4.43 -5.89
C GLN A 59 13.92 5.43 -5.52
N ASP A 60 14.34 6.56 -4.95
CA ASP A 60 13.50 7.75 -4.79
C ASP A 60 14.14 9.00 -5.42
N ASN A 61 13.42 10.12 -5.40
CA ASN A 61 13.88 11.39 -5.98
C ASN A 61 15.14 11.97 -5.34
N GLY A 62 15.47 11.60 -4.10
CA GLY A 62 16.67 12.07 -3.43
C GLY A 62 17.92 11.27 -3.81
N MET A 63 17.76 10.18 -4.55
CA MET A 63 18.84 9.23 -4.81
C MET A 63 19.45 9.41 -6.22
N PRO A 64 20.78 9.57 -6.32
CA PRO A 64 21.44 9.71 -7.62
C PRO A 64 21.42 8.42 -8.45
N GLN A 65 21.33 7.27 -7.77
CA GLN A 65 21.32 5.93 -8.36
C GLN A 65 20.43 5.01 -7.51
N PRO A 66 19.84 3.94 -8.08
CA PRO A 66 19.13 2.93 -7.29
C PRO A 66 20.06 2.25 -6.27
N LYS A 67 19.53 1.97 -5.08
CA LYS A 67 20.15 1.08 -4.10
C LYS A 67 19.72 -0.35 -4.38
N PHE A 68 20.63 -1.28 -4.16
CA PHE A 68 20.36 -2.70 -4.32
C PHE A 68 20.69 -3.48 -3.06
N GLU A 69 19.86 -4.46 -2.77
CA GLU A 69 19.99 -5.39 -1.65
C GLU A 69 19.38 -6.76 -2.00
N ASP A 70 19.57 -7.75 -1.14
CA ASP A 70 18.90 -9.04 -1.27
C ASP A 70 17.40 -8.90 -1.03
N ALA A 71 16.58 -9.57 -1.85
CA ALA A 71 15.14 -9.55 -1.69
C ALA A 71 14.75 -10.19 -0.33
N PRO A 72 14.05 -9.46 0.56
CA PRO A 72 13.67 -9.97 1.88
C PRO A 72 12.92 -11.30 1.77
N LYS A 73 13.22 -12.25 2.68
CA LYS A 73 12.61 -13.59 2.66
C LYS A 73 11.07 -13.55 2.64
N ASN A 74 10.49 -12.58 3.34
CA ASN A 74 9.04 -12.42 3.49
C ASN A 74 8.43 -11.31 2.62
N LEU A 75 9.15 -10.78 1.62
CA LEU A 75 8.76 -9.59 0.86
C LEU A 75 7.29 -9.57 0.42
N ASN A 76 6.82 -10.59 -0.30
CA ASN A 76 5.42 -10.63 -0.75
C ASN A 76 4.42 -10.71 0.41
N ALA A 77 4.76 -11.43 1.49
CA ALA A 77 3.89 -11.52 2.66
C ALA A 77 3.76 -10.16 3.33
N ASP A 78 4.86 -9.43 3.49
CA ASP A 78 4.88 -8.09 4.07
C ASP A 78 4.08 -7.10 3.21
N ILE A 79 4.28 -7.09 1.89
CA ILE A 79 3.52 -6.21 1.00
C ILE A 79 2.02 -6.55 1.01
N LEU A 80 1.64 -7.83 1.11
CA LEU A 80 0.23 -8.21 1.24
C LEU A 80 -0.37 -7.70 2.56
N ILE A 81 0.41 -7.70 3.65
CA ILE A 81 -0.01 -7.09 4.91
C ILE A 81 -0.17 -5.58 4.76
N TRP A 82 0.71 -4.92 3.99
CA TRP A 82 0.55 -3.50 3.67
C TRP A 82 -0.78 -3.23 2.97
N VAL A 83 -1.05 -3.93 1.88
CA VAL A 83 -2.31 -3.79 1.12
C VAL A 83 -3.53 -4.03 2.00
N ALA A 84 -3.48 -5.01 2.92
CA ALA A 84 -4.59 -5.37 3.79
C ALA A 84 -4.81 -4.39 4.95
N ARG A 85 -3.75 -3.85 5.56
CA ARG A 85 -3.82 -3.07 6.80
C ARG A 85 -3.59 -1.57 6.58
N PRO A 86 -2.36 -1.06 6.45
CA PRO A 86 -2.12 0.38 6.31
C PRO A 86 -2.43 0.96 4.91
N GLY A 87 -2.56 0.10 3.90
CA GLY A 87 -2.54 0.49 2.50
C GLY A 87 -1.15 0.47 1.88
N VAL A 88 -1.09 0.82 0.61
CA VAL A 88 0.15 0.78 -0.18
C VAL A 88 1.02 2.00 0.12
N PHE A 89 0.39 3.14 0.44
CA PHE A 89 1.07 4.41 0.60
C PHE A 89 1.76 4.58 1.96
N LEU A 90 1.07 4.28 3.06
CA LEU A 90 1.58 4.60 4.40
C LEU A 90 2.93 3.93 4.74
N PRO A 91 3.25 2.69 4.32
CA PRO A 91 4.59 2.12 4.52
C PRO A 91 5.72 2.85 3.79
N GLN A 92 5.40 3.73 2.84
CA GLN A 92 6.37 4.57 2.12
C GLN A 92 6.57 5.94 2.78
N ALA A 93 5.76 6.29 3.78
CA ALA A 93 5.89 7.54 4.52
C ALA A 93 7.07 7.45 5.51
N PRO A 94 7.65 8.59 5.94
CA PRO A 94 8.62 8.60 7.02
C PRO A 94 7.94 8.14 8.32
N LEU A 95 8.21 6.90 8.72
CA LEU A 95 7.72 6.30 9.96
C LEU A 95 8.89 6.18 10.97
N PRO A 96 8.62 6.16 12.28
CA PRO A 96 9.66 5.99 13.30
C PRO A 96 10.50 4.73 13.05
N ASP A 97 11.82 4.86 13.10
CA ASP A 97 12.74 3.73 12.96
C ASP A 97 12.69 2.86 14.21
N VAL A 98 12.04 1.71 14.11
CA VAL A 98 11.89 0.75 15.20
C VAL A 98 12.12 -0.65 14.69
N LYS A 99 12.71 -1.49 15.54
CA LYS A 99 12.87 -2.91 15.25
C LYS A 99 11.50 -3.59 15.20
N THR A 100 11.22 -4.27 14.09
CA THR A 100 10.02 -5.10 13.90
C THR A 100 10.40 -6.46 13.37
N ASP A 101 9.74 -7.51 13.84
CA ASP A 101 9.99 -8.87 13.36
C ASP A 101 9.35 -9.11 11.98
N ASP A 102 8.17 -8.51 11.74
CA ASP A 102 7.46 -8.56 10.47
C ASP A 102 6.51 -7.35 10.28
N ALA A 103 5.85 -7.28 9.10
CA ALA A 103 4.87 -6.22 8.84
C ALA A 103 3.62 -6.28 9.74
N LYS A 104 3.27 -7.44 10.31
CA LYS A 104 2.09 -7.55 11.18
C LYS A 104 2.35 -6.94 12.55
N ASP A 105 3.57 -7.08 13.06
CA ASP A 105 4.03 -6.43 14.28
C ASP A 105 4.11 -4.91 14.10
N ARG A 106 4.59 -4.46 12.93
CA ARG A 106 4.66 -3.03 12.57
C ARG A 106 3.29 -2.37 12.47
N PHE A 107 2.32 -3.03 11.86
CA PHE A 107 1.00 -2.47 11.53
C PHE A 107 -0.12 -3.28 12.20
N ARG A 108 -0.36 -3.06 13.49
CA ARG A 108 -1.37 -3.78 14.25
C ARG A 108 -2.74 -3.16 14.03
N VAL A 109 -3.78 -3.99 13.98
CA VAL A 109 -5.16 -3.55 13.72
C VAL A 109 -6.07 -4.03 14.84
N SER A 110 -7.05 -3.21 15.22
CA SER A 110 -7.98 -3.46 16.32
C SER A 110 -9.32 -2.74 16.11
N SER A 111 -10.27 -2.96 17.02
CA SER A 111 -11.53 -2.21 17.08
C SER A 111 -12.31 -2.22 15.77
N PHE A 112 -12.49 -3.41 15.19
CA PHE A 112 -13.20 -3.59 13.94
C PHE A 112 -14.70 -3.34 14.12
N THR A 113 -15.27 -2.52 13.24
CA THR A 113 -16.70 -2.27 13.17
C THR A 113 -17.16 -2.40 11.73
N LEU A 114 -18.15 -3.28 11.49
CA LEU A 114 -18.80 -3.39 10.19
C LEU A 114 -19.80 -2.24 10.06
N GLY A 115 -19.61 -1.38 9.05
CA GLY A 115 -20.53 -0.28 8.78
C GLY A 115 -21.63 -0.68 7.81
N ASP A 116 -22.49 0.29 7.47
CA ASP A 116 -23.50 0.10 6.44
C ASP A 116 -22.86 -0.07 5.05
N LYS A 117 -23.63 -0.65 4.13
CA LYS A 117 -23.25 -0.65 2.72
C LYS A 117 -23.29 0.76 2.16
N GLU A 118 -22.28 1.11 1.39
CA GLU A 118 -22.15 2.45 0.78
C GLU A 118 -21.84 2.34 -0.72
N LYS A 119 -22.16 3.38 -1.48
CA LYS A 119 -21.72 3.49 -2.88
C LYS A 119 -20.40 4.25 -2.97
N VAL A 120 -19.43 3.69 -3.67
CA VAL A 120 -18.20 4.38 -4.09
C VAL A 120 -18.18 4.42 -5.61
N GLY A 121 -18.44 5.61 -6.17
CA GLY A 121 -18.78 5.73 -7.59
C GLY A 121 -20.06 4.96 -7.88
N GLU A 122 -20.00 4.03 -8.84
CA GLU A 122 -21.14 3.20 -9.24
C GLU A 122 -21.20 1.84 -8.52
N ARG A 123 -20.21 1.54 -7.66
CA ARG A 123 -20.11 0.22 -7.00
C ARG A 123 -20.73 0.25 -5.61
N GLU A 124 -21.58 -0.73 -5.30
CA GLU A 124 -21.97 -1.04 -3.93
C GLU A 124 -20.77 -1.67 -3.20
N THR A 125 -20.51 -1.21 -1.98
CA THR A 125 -19.36 -1.60 -1.18
C THR A 125 -19.77 -1.92 0.25
N GLN A 126 -19.02 -2.81 0.90
CA GLN A 126 -19.11 -3.04 2.33
C GLN A 126 -18.11 -2.14 3.06
N ARG A 127 -18.60 -1.25 3.93
CA ARG A 127 -17.75 -0.43 4.80
C ARG A 127 -17.23 -1.25 5.97
N LEU A 128 -15.95 -1.10 6.27
CA LEU A 128 -15.31 -1.65 7.46
C LEU A 128 -14.44 -0.56 8.09
N GLU A 129 -14.57 -0.38 9.39
CA GLU A 129 -13.77 0.56 10.17
C GLU A 129 -12.86 -0.21 11.12
N TYR A 130 -11.66 0.32 11.37
CA TYR A 130 -10.73 -0.23 12.36
C TYR A 130 -9.72 0.83 12.81
N GLN A 131 -9.07 0.57 13.94
CA GLN A 131 -7.90 1.31 14.40
C GLN A 131 -6.64 0.62 13.90
N LEU A 132 -5.67 1.42 13.44
CA LEU A 132 -4.36 0.98 12.98
C LEU A 132 -3.29 1.59 13.89
N THR A 133 -2.64 0.76 14.68
CA THR A 133 -1.48 1.15 15.47
C THR A 133 -0.21 0.89 14.66
N VAL A 134 0.58 1.95 14.45
CA VAL A 134 1.92 1.84 13.88
C VAL A 134 2.91 1.78 15.04
N LYS A 135 3.69 0.71 15.13
CA LYS A 135 4.67 0.54 16.21
C LYS A 135 5.62 1.75 16.28
N GLY A 136 5.81 2.35 17.45
CA GLY A 136 6.66 3.55 17.60
C GLY A 136 5.95 4.88 17.36
N GLN A 137 4.66 4.88 16.99
CA GLN A 137 3.79 6.05 17.07
C GLN A 137 2.90 5.93 18.30
N ASP A 138 2.68 7.05 18.98
CA ASP A 138 1.89 7.09 20.22
C ASP A 138 0.38 6.93 19.94
N GLU A 139 -0.11 7.60 18.90
CA GLU A 139 -1.54 7.67 18.59
C GLU A 139 -1.92 6.69 17.46
N PRO A 140 -3.00 5.91 17.63
CA PRO A 140 -3.52 5.07 16.56
C PRO A 140 -4.15 5.90 15.44
N LEU A 141 -4.12 5.34 14.23
CA LEU A 141 -4.76 5.90 13.05
C LEU A 141 -6.16 5.29 12.89
N SER A 142 -7.16 6.13 12.61
CA SER A 142 -8.50 5.62 12.27
C SER A 142 -8.55 5.29 10.79
N VAL A 143 -9.00 4.08 10.46
CA VAL A 143 -9.10 3.61 9.07
C VAL A 143 -10.52 3.24 8.73
N VAL A 144 -10.97 3.71 7.56
CA VAL A 144 -12.19 3.25 6.90
C VAL A 144 -11.79 2.62 5.57
N ILE A 145 -12.26 1.40 5.30
CA ILE A 145 -12.04 0.70 4.05
C ILE A 145 -13.38 0.32 3.44
N TRP A 146 -13.50 0.53 2.13
CA TRP A 146 -14.66 0.13 1.34
C TRP A 146 -14.28 -1.07 0.49
N LEU A 147 -14.90 -2.21 0.77
CA LEU A 147 -14.61 -3.48 0.13
C LEU A 147 -15.66 -3.79 -0.93
N ASP A 148 -15.23 -4.32 -2.07
CA ASP A 148 -16.14 -4.93 -3.03
C ASP A 148 -16.70 -6.22 -2.43
N PRO A 149 -18.03 -6.38 -2.25
CA PRO A 149 -18.60 -7.54 -1.58
C PRO A 149 -18.46 -8.84 -2.39
N LYS A 150 -18.23 -8.77 -3.71
CA LYS A 150 -18.04 -9.96 -4.56
C LYS A 150 -16.62 -10.49 -4.45
N THR A 151 -15.63 -9.60 -4.43
CA THR A 151 -14.21 -9.99 -4.46
C THR A 151 -13.52 -9.93 -3.10
N GLY A 152 -14.10 -9.20 -2.14
CA GLY A 152 -13.47 -8.87 -0.86
C GLY A 152 -12.28 -7.90 -0.96
N LEU A 153 -12.02 -7.35 -2.16
CA LEU A 153 -10.89 -6.46 -2.41
C LEU A 153 -11.25 -5.00 -2.10
N PRO A 154 -10.30 -4.18 -1.62
CA PRO A 154 -10.55 -2.77 -1.39
C PRO A 154 -10.77 -2.00 -2.68
N ILE A 155 -11.77 -1.13 -2.65
CA ILE A 155 -12.06 -0.11 -3.69
C ILE A 155 -11.53 1.25 -3.24
N LYS A 156 -11.62 1.55 -1.94
CA LYS A 156 -11.17 2.81 -1.34
C LYS A 156 -10.69 2.58 0.09
N ARG A 157 -9.72 3.38 0.53
CA ARG A 157 -9.32 3.48 1.94
C ARG A 157 -9.18 4.95 2.33
N LEU A 158 -9.61 5.28 3.54
CA LEU A 158 -9.36 6.56 4.21
C LEU A 158 -8.60 6.26 5.50
N VAL A 159 -7.42 6.84 5.65
CA VAL A 159 -6.64 6.83 6.88
C VAL A 159 -6.64 8.23 7.45
N THR A 160 -7.01 8.37 8.72
CA THR A 160 -7.05 9.64 9.44
C THR A 160 -6.08 9.59 10.61
N SER A 161 -5.16 10.55 10.65
CA SER A 161 -4.25 10.80 11.77
C SER A 161 -4.66 12.09 12.47
N ARG A 162 -4.55 12.11 13.81
CA ARG A 162 -4.67 13.32 14.62
C ARG A 162 -3.39 13.49 15.41
N THR A 163 -2.66 14.57 15.18
CA THR A 163 -1.41 14.87 15.89
C THR A 163 -1.39 16.35 16.23
N GLY A 164 -1.17 16.69 17.51
CA GLY A 164 -1.08 18.08 17.95
C GLY A 164 -2.32 18.93 17.64
N GLY A 165 -3.50 18.33 17.63
CA GLY A 165 -4.76 19.01 17.28
C GLY A 165 -5.01 19.20 15.77
N GLN A 166 -4.07 18.83 14.90
CA GLN A 166 -4.26 18.83 13.45
C GLN A 166 -4.71 17.45 12.95
N GLN A 167 -5.67 17.44 12.03
CA GLN A 167 -6.13 16.22 11.37
C GLN A 167 -5.53 16.14 9.97
N THR A 168 -4.83 15.05 9.68
CA THR A 168 -4.35 14.71 8.32
C THR A 168 -5.12 13.50 7.80
N THR A 169 -5.51 13.54 6.53
CA THR A 169 -6.18 12.42 5.86
C THR A 169 -5.39 11.96 4.66
N VAL A 170 -5.34 10.64 4.49
CA VAL A 170 -4.82 9.95 3.32
C VAL A 170 -5.97 9.16 2.71
N VAL A 171 -6.28 9.41 1.44
CA VAL A 171 -7.31 8.68 0.70
C VAL A 171 -6.65 7.87 -0.40
N GLU A 172 -6.72 6.56 -0.33
CA GLU A 172 -6.34 5.66 -1.41
C GLU A 172 -7.60 5.25 -2.19
N THR A 173 -7.54 5.33 -3.53
CA THR A 173 -8.55 4.79 -4.44
C THR A 173 -7.91 3.73 -5.31
N TYR A 174 -8.50 2.54 -5.33
CA TYR A 174 -8.01 1.37 -6.05
C TYR A 174 -8.73 1.28 -7.40
N GLU A 175 -8.15 1.89 -8.43
CA GLU A 175 -8.74 1.96 -9.78
C GLU A 175 -8.82 0.59 -10.43
N LYS A 176 -7.79 -0.24 -10.20
CA LYS A 176 -7.77 -1.65 -10.57
C LYS A 176 -7.10 -2.42 -9.44
N LEU A 177 -7.76 -3.44 -8.90
CA LEU A 177 -7.15 -4.39 -7.98
C LEU A 177 -7.64 -5.80 -8.35
N THR A 178 -6.75 -6.63 -8.87
CA THR A 178 -7.08 -7.95 -9.41
C THR A 178 -6.11 -9.00 -8.87
N LEU A 179 -6.61 -10.23 -8.73
CA LEU A 179 -5.85 -11.40 -8.31
C LEU A 179 -5.75 -12.36 -9.50
N ASP A 180 -4.64 -13.08 -9.59
CA ASP A 180 -4.40 -14.15 -10.59
C ASP A 180 -4.46 -13.72 -12.07
N GLU A 181 -4.50 -12.43 -12.36
CA GLU A 181 -4.31 -11.93 -13.72
C GLU A 181 -2.84 -12.07 -14.14
N LYS A 182 -2.62 -12.41 -15.42
CA LYS A 182 -1.29 -12.50 -16.02
C LYS A 182 -0.54 -11.17 -15.88
N VAL A 183 0.63 -11.21 -15.26
CA VAL A 183 1.55 -10.07 -15.13
C VAL A 183 2.65 -10.20 -16.18
N ASP A 184 3.00 -9.10 -16.85
CA ASP A 184 4.20 -9.06 -17.68
C ASP A 184 5.45 -9.24 -16.80
N VAL A 185 6.20 -10.31 -17.04
CA VAL A 185 7.39 -10.67 -16.28
C VAL A 185 8.46 -9.58 -16.32
N LYS A 186 8.51 -8.78 -17.39
CA LYS A 186 9.45 -7.66 -17.54
C LYS A 186 9.23 -6.55 -16.52
N LYS A 187 8.06 -6.49 -15.87
CA LYS A 187 7.81 -5.55 -14.77
C LYS A 187 8.75 -5.78 -13.58
N PHE A 188 9.32 -6.98 -13.46
CA PHE A 188 10.22 -7.37 -12.38
C PHE A 188 11.70 -7.24 -12.76
N ASP A 189 12.02 -6.79 -13.97
CA ASP A 189 13.41 -6.52 -14.36
C ASP A 189 13.96 -5.35 -13.54
N LEU A 190 15.10 -5.56 -12.90
CA LEU A 190 15.79 -4.52 -12.14
C LEU A 190 16.22 -3.39 -13.09
N PRO A 191 16.17 -2.12 -12.63
CA PRO A 191 16.74 -1.02 -13.39
C PRO A 191 18.25 -1.26 -13.62
N LYS A 192 18.73 -0.82 -14.79
CA LYS A 192 20.15 -0.84 -15.14
C LYS A 192 20.88 0.35 -14.54
#